data_AF-A0A9P6M889-F1
#
_entry.id   AF-A0A9P6M889-F1
#
_cell.length_a   1.000
_cell.length_b   1.000
_cell.length_c   1.000
_cell.angle_alpha   90.00
_cell.angle_beta   90.00
_cell.angle_gamma   90.00
#
_symmetry.space_group_name_H-M   'P 1'
#
loop_
_entity.id
_entity.type
_entity.pdbx_description
1 polymer ?
#
loop_
_entity_poly.entity_id
_entity_poly.type
_entity_poly.pdbx_seq_one_letter_code
_entity_poly.pdbx_strand_id
1 'polypeptide(L)'
;MVKPAKSLFGGVLALFVFLFASVEAATTTTVTKGGPTPSAAPTFFFPSPAPTSLPSTKPSGGSDNSTMRSCPGPLIPNIHNLKIQTCMDSCCLKCPAINNFYEPNKVDNVLTAAYITRQISLGLVLFMTISYLVLPGKRSQPHISVLFLTVSLSLWFAAFDVMPGITNACANDYESATSSNSKLCGIQGVLIIYLTQTSALWCSLLIYKLHL
;
A
#
# COMPACT_ATOMS: atom_id res chain seq x y z
N MET A 1 -17.90 27.08 35.42
CA MET A 1 -17.01 28.09 34.82
C MET A 1 -15.98 27.37 33.94
N VAL A 2 -16.14 27.44 32.63
CA VAL A 2 -15.25 26.77 31.65
C VAL A 2 -14.27 27.82 31.11
N LYS A 3 -12.96 27.61 31.32
CA LYS A 3 -11.89 28.49 30.84
C LYS A 3 -11.81 28.41 29.31
N PRO A 4 -11.67 29.54 28.59
CA PRO A 4 -11.58 29.51 27.13
C PRO A 4 -10.21 29.00 26.67
N ALA A 5 -10.20 27.81 26.06
CA ALA A 5 -9.03 27.23 25.39
C ALA A 5 -8.76 27.96 24.06
N LYS A 6 -8.19 29.18 24.12
CA LYS A 6 -7.94 30.01 22.92
C LYS A 6 -6.53 29.88 22.32
N SER A 7 -5.57 29.23 22.98
CA SER A 7 -4.17 29.25 22.52
C SER A 7 -3.71 28.00 21.76
N LEU A 8 -4.43 26.87 21.85
CA LEU A 8 -3.95 25.60 21.24
C LEU A 8 -4.28 25.51 19.74
N PHE A 9 -5.33 26.21 19.29
CA PHE A 9 -5.85 26.08 17.93
C PHE A 9 -4.93 26.70 16.87
N GLY A 10 -4.23 27.79 17.20
CA GLY A 10 -3.29 28.45 16.29
C GLY A 10 -2.03 27.62 16.00
N GLY A 11 -1.51 26.91 17.01
CA GLY A 11 -0.31 26.07 16.86
C GLY A 11 -0.57 24.82 16.01
N VAL A 12 -1.73 24.17 16.19
CA VAL A 12 -2.11 22.98 15.42
C VAL A 12 -2.39 23.34 13.95
N LEU A 13 -3.03 24.48 13.70
CA LEU A 13 -3.27 24.96 12.33
C LEU A 13 -1.97 25.30 11.61
N ALA A 14 -1.01 25.93 12.30
CA ALA A 14 0.31 26.23 11.75
C ALA A 14 1.14 24.97 11.44
N LEU A 15 1.05 23.94 12.29
CA LEU A 15 1.73 22.66 12.08
C LEU A 15 1.09 21.86 10.94
N PHE A 16 -0.23 21.96 10.77
CA PHE A 16 -0.95 21.47 9.60
C PHE A 16 -0.51 22.18 8.31
N VAL A 17 -0.46 23.51 8.31
CA VAL A 17 0.00 24.30 7.14
C VAL A 17 1.46 23.98 6.81
N PHE A 18 2.32 23.75 7.80
CA PHE A 18 3.71 23.31 7.57
C PHE A 18 3.81 21.90 6.98
N LEU A 19 2.98 20.96 7.45
CA LEU A 19 2.92 19.59 6.90
C LEU A 19 2.40 19.59 5.45
N PHE A 20 1.41 20.43 5.13
CA PHE A 20 0.89 20.58 3.77
C PHE A 20 1.84 21.37 2.84
N ALA A 21 2.54 22.39 3.33
CA ALA A 21 3.53 23.15 2.55
C ALA A 21 4.76 22.30 2.18
N SER A 22 5.03 21.22 2.91
CA SER A 22 6.13 20.29 2.60
C SER A 22 5.83 19.37 1.40
N VAL A 23 4.56 19.28 0.97
CA VAL A 23 4.13 18.43 -0.16
C VAL A 23 4.27 19.15 -1.51
N GLU A 24 4.59 20.44 -1.52
CA GLU A 24 4.62 21.28 -2.73
C GLU A 24 5.94 21.20 -3.54
N ALA A 25 6.80 20.21 -3.28
CA ALA A 25 8.03 19.97 -4.06
C ALA A 25 7.97 18.73 -4.97
N ALA A 26 6.80 18.11 -5.17
CA ALA A 26 6.62 17.08 -6.19
C ALA A 26 6.39 17.75 -7.56
N THR A 27 7.49 18.02 -8.25
CA THR A 27 7.54 18.60 -9.59
C THR A 27 6.67 17.81 -10.56
N THR A 28 5.54 18.40 -10.96
CA THR A 28 4.66 17.92 -12.02
C THR A 28 5.40 17.89 -13.35
N THR A 29 5.97 16.74 -13.71
CA THR A 29 6.52 16.53 -15.05
C THR A 29 5.35 16.32 -16.00
N THR A 30 4.98 17.38 -16.72
CA THR A 30 3.94 17.37 -17.76
C THR A 30 4.45 16.57 -18.95
N VAL A 31 4.09 15.28 -19.02
CA VAL A 31 4.28 14.48 -20.24
C VAL A 31 3.10 14.73 -21.16
N THR A 32 3.26 15.71 -22.06
CA THR A 32 2.41 15.89 -23.22
C THR A 32 2.76 14.81 -24.25
N LYS A 33 1.91 13.79 -24.41
CA LYS A 33 1.87 13.02 -25.66
C LYS A 33 0.46 12.52 -25.93
N GLY A 34 -0.20 13.16 -26.89
CA GLY A 34 -1.49 12.76 -27.42
C GLY A 34 -1.41 11.41 -28.12
N GLY A 35 -2.41 10.57 -27.86
CA GLY A 35 -2.66 9.29 -28.49
C GLY A 35 -4.05 8.79 -28.06
N PRO A 36 -4.84 8.21 -28.97
CA PRO A 36 -6.28 8.01 -28.77
C PRO A 36 -6.59 6.94 -27.71
N THR A 37 -7.59 7.26 -26.90
CA THR A 37 -8.20 6.45 -25.84
C THR A 37 -8.84 5.17 -26.38
N PRO A 38 -8.46 3.98 -25.90
CA PRO A 38 -9.37 2.85 -25.84
C PRO A 38 -9.98 2.77 -24.44
N SER A 39 -11.30 2.93 -24.39
CA SER A 39 -12.13 2.55 -23.24
C SER A 39 -12.03 1.03 -23.08
N ALA A 40 -11.45 0.57 -21.98
CA ALA A 40 -11.45 -0.85 -21.61
C ALA A 40 -11.91 -0.99 -20.15
N ALA A 41 -13.09 -1.57 -20.00
CA ALA A 41 -13.62 -2.00 -18.71
C ALA A 41 -12.73 -3.12 -18.14
N PRO A 42 -12.44 -3.15 -16.83
CA PRO A 42 -11.71 -4.24 -16.22
C PRO A 42 -12.62 -5.46 -16.08
N THR A 43 -12.60 -6.35 -17.07
CA THR A 43 -13.21 -7.68 -16.96
C THR A 43 -12.28 -8.55 -16.11
N PHE A 44 -12.60 -8.70 -14.83
CA PHE A 44 -11.95 -9.67 -13.95
C PHE A 44 -12.35 -11.09 -14.39
N PHE A 45 -11.50 -11.75 -15.16
CA PHE A 45 -11.61 -13.19 -15.42
C PHE A 45 -11.01 -13.95 -14.24
N PHE A 46 -11.86 -14.70 -13.52
CA PHE A 46 -11.40 -15.75 -12.63
C PHE A 46 -10.69 -16.84 -13.47
N PRO A 47 -9.54 -17.37 -13.04
CA PRO A 47 -8.88 -18.46 -13.75
C PRO A 47 -9.76 -19.71 -13.68
N SER A 48 -10.27 -20.12 -14.83
CA SER A 48 -10.83 -21.45 -15.07
C SER A 48 -9.74 -22.51 -14.84
N PRO A 49 -10.02 -23.67 -14.23
CA PRO A 49 -9.05 -24.76 -14.13
C PRO A 49 -8.66 -25.22 -15.53
N ALA A 50 -7.42 -24.93 -15.94
CA ALA A 50 -6.90 -25.38 -17.23
C ALA A 50 -6.71 -26.91 -17.24
N PRO A 51 -7.03 -27.57 -18.36
CA PRO A 51 -6.82 -28.99 -18.53
C PRO A 51 -5.33 -29.34 -18.66
N THR A 52 -4.96 -30.42 -18.01
CA THR A 52 -3.70 -31.15 -18.08
C THR A 52 -3.33 -31.47 -19.53
N SER A 53 -2.34 -30.79 -20.11
CA SER A 53 -1.35 -31.38 -21.03
C SER A 53 -0.37 -30.31 -21.54
N LEU A 54 0.82 -30.28 -20.94
CA LEU A 54 2.00 -29.67 -21.55
C LEU A 54 2.79 -30.79 -22.26
N PRO A 55 3.21 -30.60 -23.53
CA PRO A 55 4.18 -31.49 -24.15
C PRO A 55 5.53 -31.30 -23.46
N SER A 56 6.03 -32.38 -22.86
CA SER A 56 7.32 -32.48 -22.22
C SER A 56 8.44 -32.19 -23.23
N THR A 57 8.93 -30.96 -23.25
CA THR A 57 10.19 -30.63 -23.94
C THR A 57 11.31 -30.75 -22.92
N LYS A 58 12.04 -31.87 -23.03
CA LYS A 58 13.27 -32.24 -22.33
C LYS A 58 14.25 -31.04 -22.24
N PRO A 59 14.71 -30.63 -21.04
CA PRO A 59 15.89 -29.78 -20.95
C PRO A 59 17.10 -30.64 -21.29
N SER A 60 17.81 -30.24 -22.34
CA SER A 60 19.09 -30.84 -22.73
C SER A 60 20.09 -30.63 -21.60
N GLY A 61 20.58 -31.74 -21.03
CA GLY A 61 21.71 -31.74 -20.12
C GLY A 61 22.96 -31.33 -20.87
N GLY A 62 23.50 -30.17 -20.49
CA GLY A 62 24.83 -29.70 -20.89
C GLY A 62 25.54 -29.17 -19.66
N SER A 63 26.35 -30.04 -19.03
CA SER A 63 27.56 -29.62 -18.33
C SER A 63 28.50 -29.04 -19.37
N ASP A 64 28.81 -27.75 -19.30
CA ASP A 64 30.17 -27.28 -19.07
C ASP A 64 30.29 -25.76 -19.27
N ASN A 65 31.03 -25.18 -18.34
CA ASN A 65 31.67 -23.88 -18.34
C ASN A 65 30.85 -22.62 -17.99
N SER A 66 31.41 -21.93 -16.99
CA SER A 66 30.98 -20.71 -16.32
C SER A 66 31.03 -19.47 -17.22
N THR A 67 30.36 -19.49 -18.36
CA THR A 67 29.89 -18.27 -19.01
C THR A 67 28.60 -17.87 -18.32
N MET A 68 28.66 -16.80 -17.52
CA MET A 68 27.56 -16.06 -16.92
C MET A 68 26.25 -16.26 -17.72
N ARG A 69 25.40 -17.20 -17.29
CA ARG A 69 24.17 -17.58 -18.00
C ARG A 69 23.30 -16.34 -18.09
N SER A 70 23.25 -15.74 -19.26
CA SER A 70 22.46 -14.55 -19.51
C SER A 70 20.99 -14.93 -19.42
N CYS A 71 20.35 -14.60 -18.30
CA CYS A 71 18.92 -14.75 -18.16
C CYS A 71 18.22 -13.80 -19.15
N PRO A 72 17.16 -14.23 -19.85
CA PRO A 72 16.36 -13.30 -20.64
C PRO A 72 15.77 -12.27 -19.67
N GLY A 73 15.93 -10.98 -19.98
CA GLY A 73 15.25 -9.93 -19.22
C GLY A 73 13.73 -10.20 -19.24
N PRO A 74 13.00 -10.03 -18.12
CA PRO A 74 13.35 -9.34 -16.87
C PRO A 74 13.97 -10.21 -15.76
N LEU A 75 14.39 -11.45 -16.04
CA LEU A 75 14.88 -12.36 -15.02
C LEU A 75 16.34 -12.06 -14.64
N ILE A 76 16.69 -12.29 -13.37
CA ILE A 76 18.04 -12.16 -12.81
C ILE A 76 18.65 -13.54 -12.51
N PRO A 77 19.98 -13.72 -12.62
CA PRO A 77 20.62 -15.01 -12.38
C PRO A 77 20.51 -15.44 -10.91
N ASN A 78 20.21 -16.72 -10.69
CA ASN A 78 20.10 -17.36 -9.39
C ASN A 78 21.49 -17.73 -8.83
N ILE A 79 22.22 -16.74 -8.31
CA ILE A 79 23.58 -16.96 -7.79
C ILE A 79 23.64 -17.86 -6.55
N HIS A 80 22.53 -18.00 -5.81
CA HIS A 80 22.49 -18.77 -4.57
C HIS A 80 21.78 -20.13 -4.72
N ASN A 81 21.41 -20.53 -5.94
CA ASN A 81 20.66 -21.77 -6.20
C ASN A 81 19.42 -21.93 -5.30
N LEU A 82 18.68 -20.83 -5.05
CA LEU A 82 17.46 -20.89 -4.23
C LEU A 82 16.38 -21.70 -4.96
N LYS A 83 15.73 -22.62 -4.23
CA LYS A 83 14.60 -23.42 -4.72
C LYS A 83 13.27 -22.80 -4.26
N ILE A 84 13.03 -21.56 -4.66
CA ILE A 84 11.80 -20.80 -4.36
C ILE A 84 10.88 -20.72 -5.58
N GLN A 85 9.57 -20.54 -5.36
CA GLN A 85 8.57 -20.53 -6.43
C GLN A 85 8.76 -19.39 -7.46
N THR A 86 9.49 -18.33 -7.10
CA THR A 86 9.83 -17.21 -7.96
C THR A 86 11.05 -17.46 -8.85
N CYS A 87 11.71 -18.61 -8.71
CA CYS A 87 12.87 -19.02 -9.50
C CYS A 87 12.54 -20.21 -10.42
N MET A 88 12.95 -20.09 -11.68
CA MET A 88 13.00 -21.20 -12.64
C MET A 88 14.47 -21.57 -12.88
N ASP A 89 14.89 -22.69 -12.31
CA ASP A 89 16.26 -23.23 -12.39
C ASP A 89 17.34 -22.19 -12.03
N SER A 90 18.05 -21.68 -13.05
CA SER A 90 19.16 -20.73 -12.89
C SER A 90 18.76 -19.26 -12.96
N CYS A 91 17.47 -18.93 -13.10
CA CYS A 91 16.97 -17.56 -13.23
C CYS A 91 15.79 -17.30 -12.28
N CYS A 92 15.71 -16.11 -11.70
CA CYS A 92 14.68 -15.70 -10.75
C CYS A 92 14.01 -14.39 -11.17
N LEU A 93 12.76 -14.19 -10.77
CA LEU A 93 12.11 -12.89 -10.86
C LEU A 93 12.63 -11.94 -9.78
N LYS A 94 12.89 -10.68 -10.15
CA LYS A 94 13.27 -9.65 -9.17
C LYS A 94 12.08 -9.28 -8.29
N CYS A 95 12.28 -9.13 -6.98
CA CYS A 95 11.26 -8.65 -6.07
C CYS A 95 11.15 -7.10 -6.12
N PRO A 96 9.94 -6.52 -6.14
CA PRO A 96 8.62 -7.16 -6.15
C PRO A 96 8.25 -7.70 -7.54
N ALA A 97 7.64 -8.89 -7.59
CA ALA A 97 7.32 -9.56 -8.86
C ALA A 97 6.51 -8.69 -9.83
N ILE A 98 5.66 -7.81 -9.30
CA ILE A 98 4.84 -6.87 -10.07
C ILE A 98 5.67 -5.98 -11.01
N ASN A 99 6.88 -5.57 -10.62
CA ASN A 99 7.72 -4.69 -11.43
C ASN A 99 8.25 -5.38 -12.71
N ASN A 100 8.16 -6.71 -12.81
CA ASN A 100 8.56 -7.45 -14.00
C ASN A 100 7.43 -7.56 -15.03
N PHE A 101 6.17 -7.36 -14.61
CA PHE A 101 4.99 -7.48 -15.48
C PHE A 101 4.53 -6.15 -16.08
N TYR A 102 5.03 -5.04 -15.56
CA TYR A 102 4.66 -3.70 -16.01
C TYR A 102 5.90 -2.95 -16.53
N GLU A 103 5.66 -2.04 -17.47
CA GLU A 103 6.66 -1.10 -17.98
C GLU A 103 7.36 -0.37 -16.82
N PRO A 104 8.68 -0.13 -16.89
CA PRO A 104 9.38 0.64 -15.87
C PRO A 104 8.71 1.99 -15.62
N ASN A 105 8.67 2.41 -14.35
CA ASN A 105 8.05 3.65 -13.84
C ASN A 105 6.50 3.66 -13.79
N LYS A 106 5.77 2.71 -14.39
CA LYS A 106 4.30 2.72 -14.31
C LYS A 106 3.80 2.37 -12.90
N VAL A 107 4.37 1.34 -12.30
CA VAL A 107 4.02 0.89 -10.94
C VAL A 107 4.41 1.96 -9.93
N ASP A 108 5.60 2.55 -10.08
CA ASP A 108 6.11 3.59 -9.17
C ASP A 108 5.23 4.84 -9.20
N ASN A 109 4.74 5.25 -10.38
CA ASN A 109 3.81 6.37 -10.50
C ASN A 109 2.49 6.10 -9.77
N VAL A 110 1.92 4.90 -9.93
CA VAL A 110 0.68 4.52 -9.23
C VAL A 110 0.89 4.45 -7.73
N LEU A 111 2.01 3.88 -7.29
CA LEU A 111 2.36 3.77 -5.86
C LEU A 111 2.58 5.15 -5.24
N THR A 112 3.23 6.07 -5.97
CA THR A 112 3.44 7.46 -5.56
C THR A 112 2.11 8.21 -5.47
N ALA A 113 1.24 8.07 -6.48
CA ALA A 113 -0.09 8.69 -6.46
C ALA A 113 -0.94 8.18 -5.28
N ALA A 114 -0.91 6.87 -5.01
CA ALA A 114 -1.59 6.26 -3.87
C ALA A 114 -1.02 6.78 -2.54
N TYR A 115 0.30 6.93 -2.43
CA TYR A 115 0.96 7.50 -1.26
C TYR A 115 0.52 8.95 -1.01
N ILE A 116 0.55 9.82 -2.03
CA ILE A 116 0.12 11.22 -1.90
C ILE A 116 -1.35 11.30 -1.49
N THR A 117 -2.22 10.53 -2.14
CA THR A 117 -3.65 10.47 -1.81
C THR A 117 -3.87 10.03 -0.36
N ARG A 118 -3.06 9.08 0.12
CA ARG A 118 -3.08 8.62 1.50
C ARG A 118 -2.70 9.71 2.49
N GLN A 119 -1.64 10.46 2.20
CA GLN A 119 -1.18 11.56 3.07
C GLN A 119 -2.23 12.66 3.20
N ILE A 120 -2.84 13.07 2.08
CA ILE A 120 -3.94 14.04 2.09
C ILE A 120 -5.13 13.51 2.92
N SER A 121 -5.49 12.25 2.72
CA SER A 121 -6.58 11.61 3.47
C SER A 121 -6.30 11.55 4.98
N LEU A 122 -5.08 11.17 5.37
CA LEU A 122 -4.62 11.16 6.75
C LEU A 122 -4.75 12.55 7.38
N GLY A 123 -4.29 13.59 6.68
CA GLY A 123 -4.41 14.98 7.14
C GLY A 123 -5.87 15.38 7.40
N LEU A 124 -6.77 15.11 6.47
CA LEU A 124 -8.19 15.44 6.62
C LEU A 124 -8.85 14.69 7.79
N VAL A 125 -8.56 13.39 7.95
CA VAL A 125 -9.13 12.59 9.04
C VAL A 125 -8.57 13.04 10.39
N LEU A 126 -7.28 13.35 10.46
CA LEU A 126 -6.64 13.83 11.68
C LEU A 126 -7.17 15.21 12.09
N PHE A 127 -7.42 16.11 11.12
CA PHE A 127 -8.10 17.38 11.35
C PHE A 127 -9.51 17.18 11.94
N MET A 128 -10.28 16.22 11.39
CA MET A 128 -11.57 15.86 11.94
C MET A 128 -11.42 15.36 13.38
N THR A 129 -10.54 14.38 13.63
CA THR A 129 -10.30 13.83 14.98
C THR A 129 -9.96 14.92 16.00
N ILE A 130 -9.10 15.88 15.65
CA ILE A 130 -8.77 17.01 16.53
C ILE A 130 -10.00 17.89 16.78
N SER A 131 -10.76 18.21 15.73
CA SER A 131 -11.98 19.00 15.85
C SER A 131 -13.00 18.35 16.81
N TYR A 132 -13.15 17.03 16.73
CA TYR A 132 -13.98 16.22 17.63
C TYR A 132 -13.47 16.19 19.09
N LEU A 133 -12.15 16.31 19.30
CA LEU A 133 -11.54 16.37 20.63
C LEU A 133 -11.66 17.76 21.27
N VAL A 134 -11.53 18.84 20.47
CA VAL A 134 -11.53 20.22 20.96
C VAL A 134 -12.94 20.77 21.27
N LEU A 135 -13.99 20.23 20.63
CA LEU A 135 -15.38 20.63 20.88
C LEU A 135 -16.17 19.56 21.68
N PRO A 136 -15.77 19.20 22.92
CA PRO A 136 -16.50 18.20 23.72
C PRO A 136 -17.82 18.72 24.30
N GLY A 137 -18.15 20.00 24.11
CA GLY A 137 -19.19 20.70 24.85
C GLY A 137 -20.65 20.33 24.53
N LYS A 138 -20.91 19.48 23.53
CA LYS A 138 -22.29 19.11 23.13
C LYS A 138 -22.38 17.68 22.60
N ARG A 139 -21.81 16.71 23.31
CA ARG A 139 -21.84 15.29 22.92
C ARG A 139 -23.24 14.70 23.08
N SER A 140 -24.04 14.79 22.03
CA SER A 140 -25.17 13.87 21.82
C SER A 140 -24.62 12.47 21.49
N GLN A 141 -25.30 11.41 21.95
CA GLN A 141 -24.96 9.99 21.77
C GLN A 141 -24.38 9.60 20.38
N PRO A 142 -24.82 10.11 19.21
CA PRO A 142 -24.23 9.74 17.91
C PRO A 142 -22.80 10.25 17.67
N HIS A 143 -22.37 11.30 18.39
CA HIS A 143 -21.10 11.99 18.11
C HIS A 143 -19.86 11.21 18.60
N ILE A 144 -20.03 10.28 19.54
CA ILE A 144 -18.92 9.50 20.10
C ILE A 144 -18.45 8.39 19.14
N SER A 145 -19.37 7.76 18.42
CA SER A 145 -19.05 6.71 17.45
C SER A 145 -18.26 7.25 16.25
N VAL A 146 -18.56 8.49 15.81
CA VAL A 146 -17.79 9.16 14.75
C VAL A 146 -16.36 9.46 15.20
N LEU A 147 -16.16 9.81 16.47
CA LEU A 147 -14.82 10.01 17.03
C LEU A 147 -14.01 8.70 16.97
N PHE A 148 -14.56 7.58 17.42
CA PHE A 148 -13.88 6.28 17.34
C PHE A 148 -13.59 5.84 15.90
N LEU A 149 -14.52 6.10 14.96
CA LEU A 149 -14.30 5.83 13.55
C LEU A 149 -13.12 6.65 12.99
N THR A 150 -13.08 7.95 13.23
CA THR A 150 -12.00 8.82 12.72
C THR A 150 -10.65 8.49 13.35
N VAL A 151 -10.61 8.11 14.64
CA VAL A 151 -9.39 7.63 15.29
C VAL A 151 -8.93 6.31 14.66
N SER A 152 -9.82 5.33 14.50
CA SER A 152 -9.51 4.05 13.85
C SER A 152 -8.98 4.24 12.43
N LEU A 153 -9.60 5.13 11.65
CA LEU A 153 -9.19 5.43 10.28
C LEU A 153 -7.85 6.16 10.23
N SER A 154 -7.57 7.07 11.17
CA SER A 154 -6.26 7.72 11.30
C SER A 154 -5.16 6.71 11.61
N LEU A 155 -5.41 5.79 12.54
CA LEU A 155 -4.48 4.70 12.86
C LEU A 155 -4.27 3.78 11.65
N TRP A 156 -5.32 3.50 10.88
CA TRP A 156 -5.24 2.69 9.67
C TRP A 156 -4.30 3.33 8.65
N PHE A 157 -4.45 4.63 8.39
CA PHE A 157 -3.56 5.37 7.51
C PHE A 157 -2.11 5.40 8.02
N ALA A 158 -1.91 5.66 9.32
CA ALA A 158 -0.59 5.65 9.94
C ALA A 158 0.09 4.27 9.82
N ALA A 159 -0.66 3.17 9.93
CA ALA A 159 -0.13 1.82 9.77
C ALA A 159 0.47 1.55 8.38
N PHE A 160 -0.01 2.24 7.33
CA PHE A 160 0.58 2.17 5.99
C PHE A 160 1.83 3.03 5.84
N ASP A 161 1.95 4.14 6.59
CA ASP A 161 3.08 5.06 6.47
C ASP A 161 4.33 4.59 7.21
N VAL A 162 4.17 3.74 8.22
CA VAL A 162 5.29 3.14 8.95
C VAL A 162 6.22 2.32 8.03
N MET A 163 5.77 1.91 6.83
CA MET A 163 6.59 1.15 5.89
C MET A 163 6.41 1.58 4.42
N PRO A 164 7.39 2.30 3.82
CA PRO A 164 7.31 2.68 2.42
C PRO A 164 7.47 1.47 1.48
N GLY A 165 6.34 1.05 0.90
CA GLY A 165 6.13 0.43 -0.42
C GLY A 165 7.01 -0.77 -0.85
N ILE A 166 8.30 -0.55 -1.03
CA ILE A 166 9.22 -1.46 -1.73
C ILE A 166 10.27 -2.07 -0.81
N THR A 167 10.75 -1.35 0.21
CA THR A 167 11.82 -1.84 1.09
C THR A 167 11.34 -2.91 2.06
N ASN A 168 10.02 -3.00 2.29
CA ASN A 168 9.42 -3.94 3.25
C ASN A 168 8.65 -5.08 2.57
N ALA A 169 8.41 -4.97 1.26
CA ALA A 169 7.76 -6.02 0.48
C ALA A 169 8.71 -7.17 0.13
N CYS A 170 10.02 -6.93 0.20
CA CYS A 170 11.06 -7.87 -0.17
C CYS A 170 12.02 -8.05 1.01
N ALA A 171 12.31 -9.31 1.37
CA ALA A 171 13.35 -9.61 2.35
C ALA A 171 14.75 -9.54 1.71
N ASN A 172 14.83 -9.95 0.43
CA ASN A 172 16.02 -9.91 -0.41
C ASN A 172 15.61 -9.60 -1.87
N ASP A 173 16.57 -9.40 -2.78
CA ASP A 173 16.30 -9.16 -4.21
C ASP A 173 15.47 -10.27 -4.89
N TYR A 174 15.47 -11.48 -4.33
CA TYR A 174 14.84 -12.68 -4.89
C TYR A 174 13.59 -13.14 -4.13
N GLU A 175 13.45 -12.75 -2.85
CA GLU A 175 12.46 -13.33 -1.94
C GLU A 175 11.54 -12.24 -1.38
N SER A 176 10.24 -12.45 -1.57
CA SER A 176 9.20 -11.62 -0.97
C SER A 176 9.23 -11.73 0.56
N ALA A 177 9.02 -10.62 1.25
CA ALA A 177 8.91 -10.62 2.69
C ALA A 177 7.70 -11.45 3.13
N THR A 178 7.93 -12.43 3.99
CA THR A 178 6.89 -13.25 4.63
C THR A 178 6.87 -12.99 6.13
N SER A 179 5.81 -13.38 6.82
CA SER A 179 5.74 -13.23 8.29
C SER A 179 6.79 -14.05 9.04
N SER A 180 7.34 -15.10 8.41
CA SER A 180 8.44 -15.90 8.97
C SER A 180 9.81 -15.24 8.80
N ASN A 181 10.02 -14.53 7.68
CA ASN A 181 11.31 -13.88 7.37
C ASN A 181 11.38 -12.44 7.93
N SER A 182 10.28 -11.70 7.91
CA SER A 182 10.19 -10.33 8.43
C SER A 182 9.06 -10.17 9.44
N LYS A 183 9.43 -9.98 10.72
CA LYS A 183 8.46 -9.69 11.80
C LYS A 183 7.69 -8.39 11.54
N LEU A 184 8.33 -7.41 10.90
CA LEU A 184 7.73 -6.13 10.54
C LEU A 184 6.58 -6.33 9.54
N CYS A 185 6.81 -7.12 8.48
CA CYS A 185 5.77 -7.47 7.50
C CYS A 185 4.57 -8.17 8.17
N GLY A 186 4.84 -9.12 9.08
CA GLY A 186 3.79 -9.82 9.84
C GLY A 186 2.95 -8.89 10.72
N ILE A 187 3.61 -8.05 11.54
CA ILE A 187 2.93 -7.10 12.44
C ILE A 187 2.11 -6.09 11.62
N GLN A 188 2.67 -5.58 10.53
CA GLN A 188 1.98 -4.63 9.65
C GLN A 188 0.72 -5.25 9.04
N GLY A 189 0.81 -6.46 8.50
CA GLY A 189 -0.33 -7.16 7.91
C GLY A 189 -1.47 -7.36 8.91
N VAL A 190 -1.13 -7.82 10.13
CA VAL A 190 -2.12 -8.00 11.21
C VAL A 190 -2.75 -6.66 11.62
N LEU A 191 -1.94 -5.61 11.78
CA LEU A 191 -2.40 -4.29 12.19
C LEU A 191 -3.37 -3.68 11.16
N ILE A 192 -3.05 -3.77 9.86
CA ILE A 192 -3.90 -3.27 8.79
C ILE A 192 -5.24 -4.00 8.77
N ILE A 193 -5.23 -5.34 8.82
CA ILE A 193 -6.46 -6.15 8.82
C ILE A 193 -7.32 -5.82 10.03
N TYR A 194 -6.72 -5.76 11.23
CA TYR A 194 -7.43 -5.44 12.47
C TYR A 194 -8.10 -4.06 12.41
N LEU A 195 -7.39 -3.04 11.95
CA LEU A 195 -7.91 -1.68 11.82
C LEU A 195 -8.98 -1.56 10.73
N THR A 196 -8.88 -2.31 9.62
CA THR A 196 -9.95 -2.38 8.62
C THR A 196 -11.23 -2.98 9.19
N GLN A 197 -11.14 -4.11 9.91
CA GLN A 197 -12.30 -4.75 10.53
C GLN A 197 -12.94 -3.86 11.61
N THR A 198 -12.10 -3.23 12.43
CA THR A 198 -12.55 -2.27 13.46
C THR A 198 -13.29 -1.10 12.82
N SER A 199 -12.76 -0.53 11.74
CA SER A 199 -13.39 0.58 11.01
C SER A 199 -14.73 0.16 10.39
N ALA A 200 -14.83 -1.05 9.85
CA ALA A 200 -16.08 -1.59 9.33
C ALA A 200 -17.14 -1.77 10.43
N LEU A 201 -16.75 -2.27 11.62
CA LEU A 201 -17.66 -2.40 12.76
C LEU A 201 -18.18 -1.04 13.24
N TRP A 202 -17.32 -0.02 13.34
CA TRP A 202 -17.74 1.33 13.71
C TRP A 202 -18.67 1.96 12.68
N CYS A 203 -18.40 1.73 11.38
CA CYS A 203 -19.27 2.18 10.30
C CYS A 203 -20.67 1.55 10.40
N SER A 204 -20.74 0.23 10.59
CA SER A 204 -22.01 -0.49 10.78
C SER A 204 -22.77 0.00 12.03
N LEU A 205 -22.06 0.26 13.13
CA LEU A 205 -22.67 0.80 14.34
C LEU A 205 -23.26 2.21 14.12
N LEU A 206 -22.59 3.06 13.33
CA LEU A 206 -23.14 4.37 12.96
C LEU A 206 -24.42 4.24 12.14
N ILE A 207 -24.45 3.36 11.14
CA ILE A 207 -25.65 3.12 10.32
C ILE A 207 -26.79 2.60 11.20
N TYR A 208 -26.50 1.66 12.09
CA TYR A 208 -27.50 1.12 13.02
C TYR A 208 -28.08 2.19 13.94
N LYS A 209 -27.25 3.10 14.47
CA LYS A 209 -27.68 4.22 15.30
C LYS A 209 -28.45 5.30 14.55
N LEU A 210 -28.28 5.41 13.23
CA LEU A 210 -29.07 6.31 12.39
C LEU A 210 -30.48 5.76 12.13
N HIS A 211 -30.62 4.42 12.16
CA HIS A 211 -31.88 3.75 11.87
C HIS A 211 -32.82 3.63 13.08
N LEU A 212 -32.31 3.68 14.31
CA LEU A 212 -33.08 3.67 15.56
C LEU A 212 -33.40 5.10 16.03
#